data_AF-A0A849BSF6-F1
#
_entry.id   AF-A0A849BSF6-F1
#
_cell.length_a   1.000
_cell.length_b   1.000
_cell.length_c   1.000
_cell.angle_alpha   90.00
_cell.angle_beta   90.00
_cell.angle_gamma   90.00
#
_symmetry.space_group_name_H-M   'P 1'
#
loop_
_entity.id
_entity.type
_entity.pdbx_description
1 polymer ?
#
loop_
_entity_poly.entity_id
_entity_poly.type
_entity_poly.pdbx_seq_one_letter_code
_entity_poly.pdbx_strand_id
1 'polypeptide(L)'
;MAIEWYWALAQMLVRTGVDPDDVFDLVDAWMKGKRPVWLRSAVDPATSLVSLVIWGRADDATPLAVYARRVDRDLEVYNAAYLEPDQIAEFEKWEAIRDDD
;
A
#
# COMPACT_ATOMS: atom_id res chain seq x y z
N MET A 1 14.22 2.82 -9.47
CA MET A 1 13.78 1.59 -8.80
C MET A 1 13.32 0.60 -9.86
N ALA A 2 13.68 -0.66 -9.71
CA ALA A 2 12.88 -1.74 -10.27
C ALA A 2 11.94 -2.21 -9.16
N ILE A 3 10.65 -2.33 -9.44
CA ILE A 3 9.73 -3.05 -8.55
C ILE A 3 9.88 -4.52 -8.96
N GLU A 4 10.65 -5.30 -8.19
CA GLU A 4 10.78 -6.74 -8.43
C GLU A 4 9.57 -7.46 -7.81
N TRP A 5 8.77 -8.09 -8.68
CA TRP A 5 7.59 -8.83 -8.28
C TRP A 5 7.96 -10.26 -7.92
N TYR A 6 7.74 -10.63 -6.67
CA TYR A 6 7.88 -12.00 -6.24
C TYR A 6 6.64 -12.79 -6.70
N TRP A 7 6.80 -13.88 -7.44
CA TRP A 7 5.68 -14.67 -8.01
C TRP A 7 4.67 -15.15 -6.94
N ALA A 8 5.12 -15.29 -5.68
CA ALA A 8 4.23 -15.64 -4.57
C ALA A 8 3.28 -14.51 -4.14
N LEU A 9 3.56 -13.25 -4.49
CA LEU A 9 2.71 -12.10 -4.18
C LEU A 9 1.35 -12.20 -4.87
N ALA A 10 1.32 -12.57 -6.16
CA ALA A 10 0.06 -12.79 -6.87
C ALA A 10 -0.81 -13.87 -6.20
N GLN A 11 -0.18 -14.96 -5.71
CA GLN A 11 -0.90 -16.02 -4.99
C GLN A 11 -1.40 -15.58 -3.60
N MET A 12 -0.68 -14.67 -2.93
CA MET A 12 -1.10 -14.11 -1.65
C MET A 12 -2.25 -13.11 -1.83
N LEU A 13 -2.19 -12.25 -2.85
CA LEU A 13 -3.22 -11.26 -3.15
C LEU A 13 -4.56 -11.91 -3.52
N VAL A 14 -4.55 -13.05 -4.21
CA VAL A 14 -5.77 -13.85 -4.46
C VAL A 14 -6.54 -14.18 -3.17
N ARG A 15 -5.86 -14.34 -2.02
CA ARG A 15 -6.54 -14.60 -0.74
C ARG A 15 -7.18 -13.35 -0.13
N THR A 16 -6.73 -12.18 -0.54
CA THR A 16 -7.22 -10.88 -0.05
C THR A 16 -8.29 -10.28 -0.96
N GLY A 17 -8.43 -10.79 -2.19
CA GLY A 17 -9.36 -10.29 -3.19
C GLY A 17 -8.91 -8.98 -3.87
N VAL A 18 -7.73 -8.46 -3.50
CA VAL A 18 -7.14 -7.27 -4.13
C VAL A 18 -6.57 -7.63 -5.50
N ASP A 19 -6.85 -6.81 -6.49
CA ASP A 19 -6.27 -6.94 -7.83
C ASP A 19 -4.76 -6.58 -7.78
N PRO A 20 -3.86 -7.46 -8.25
CA PRO A 20 -2.44 -7.14 -8.38
C PRO A 20 -2.17 -5.87 -9.22
N ASP A 21 -3.00 -5.58 -10.21
CA ASP A 21 -2.84 -4.39 -11.07
C ASP A 21 -3.11 -3.10 -10.26
N ASP A 22 -4.11 -3.09 -9.38
CA ASP A 22 -4.38 -1.95 -8.47
C ASP A 22 -3.17 -1.64 -7.57
N VAL A 23 -2.50 -2.70 -7.08
CA VAL A 23 -1.29 -2.57 -6.25
C VAL A 23 -0.14 -2.01 -7.08
N PHE A 24 0.05 -2.50 -8.31
CA PHE A 24 1.08 -2.03 -9.21
C PHE A 24 0.89 -0.55 -9.54
N ASP A 25 -0.30 -0.17 -9.98
CA ASP A 25 -0.62 1.18 -10.43
C ASP A 25 -0.51 2.18 -9.28
N LEU A 26 -0.96 1.81 -8.07
CA LEU A 26 -0.78 2.63 -6.89
C LEU A 26 0.72 2.87 -6.59
N VAL A 27 1.53 1.82 -6.52
CA VAL A 27 2.94 1.93 -6.14
C VAL A 27 3.75 2.66 -7.22
N ASP A 28 3.50 2.37 -8.49
CA ASP A 28 4.17 3.03 -9.62
C ASP A 28 3.80 4.52 -9.68
N ALA A 29 2.51 4.87 -9.56
CA ALA A 29 2.05 6.26 -9.56
C ALA A 29 2.61 7.04 -8.36
N TRP A 30 2.66 6.43 -7.18
CA TRP A 30 3.29 7.01 -6.00
C TRP A 30 4.78 7.28 -6.22
N MET A 31 5.52 6.29 -6.70
CA MET A 31 6.97 6.40 -6.95
C MET A 31 7.31 7.44 -8.03
N LYS A 32 6.37 7.70 -8.94
CA LYS A 32 6.46 8.78 -9.94
C LYS A 32 5.98 10.14 -9.41
N GLY A 33 5.55 10.23 -8.15
CA GLY A 33 5.03 11.46 -7.54
C GLY A 33 3.66 11.90 -8.09
N LYS A 34 2.94 11.00 -8.77
CA LYS A 34 1.65 11.28 -9.42
C LYS A 34 0.45 10.95 -8.55
N ARG A 35 0.66 10.18 -7.47
CA ARG A 35 -0.40 9.77 -6.55
C ARG A 35 0.04 10.03 -5.10
N PRO A 36 -0.76 10.76 -4.32
CA PRO A 36 -0.50 10.90 -2.90
C PRO A 36 -0.76 9.57 -2.19
N VAL A 37 0.08 9.27 -1.22
CA VAL A 37 -0.08 8.10 -0.34
C VAL A 37 0.26 8.49 1.08
N TRP A 38 -0.38 7.84 2.05
CA TRP A 38 -0.03 7.97 3.44
C TRP A 38 0.89 6.83 3.86
N LEU A 39 2.13 7.17 4.19
CA LEU A 39 3.13 6.22 4.67
C LEU A 39 2.99 6.04 6.18
N ARG A 40 2.85 4.78 6.59
CA ARG A 40 2.76 4.37 8.00
C ARG A 40 3.72 3.22 8.26
N SER A 41 4.05 3.01 9.53
CA SER A 41 4.76 1.80 9.95
C SER A 41 3.82 0.93 10.76
N ALA A 42 3.76 -0.36 10.43
CA ALA A 42 3.09 -1.36 11.24
C ALA A 42 4.14 -2.31 11.80
N VAL A 43 4.03 -2.64 13.09
CA VAL A 43 4.89 -3.65 13.72
C VAL A 43 4.04 -4.89 13.89
N ASP A 44 4.45 -6.00 13.29
CA ASP A 44 3.85 -7.29 13.59
C ASP A 44 4.22 -7.68 15.05
N PRO A 45 3.26 -7.77 15.98
CA PRO A 45 3.55 -8.08 17.38
C PRO A 45 4.08 -9.50 17.57
N ALA A 46 3.82 -10.42 16.65
CA ALA A 46 4.26 -11.82 16.76
C ALA A 46 5.73 -11.99 16.33
N THR A 47 6.19 -11.20 15.37
CA THR A 47 7.53 -11.34 14.78
C THR A 47 8.44 -10.14 15.01
N SER A 48 7.92 -9.05 15.58
CA SER A 48 8.57 -7.73 15.67
C SER A 48 8.98 -7.16 14.31
N LEU A 49 8.44 -7.69 13.21
CA LEU A 49 8.78 -7.23 11.87
C LEU A 49 8.15 -5.86 11.63
N VAL A 50 9.00 -4.89 11.30
CA VAL A 50 8.56 -3.55 10.93
C VAL A 50 8.22 -3.54 9.45
N SER A 51 6.94 -3.32 9.19
CA SER A 51 6.33 -3.20 7.88
C SER A 51 6.15 -1.73 7.54
N LEU A 52 6.50 -1.33 6.32
CA LEU A 52 6.02 -0.09 5.74
C LEU A 52 4.61 -0.37 5.18
N VAL A 53 3.64 0.42 5.59
CA VAL A 53 2.26 0.35 5.12
C VAL A 53 1.97 1.61 4.32
N ILE A 54 1.54 1.43 3.08
CA ILE A 54 1.26 2.50 2.13
C ILE A 54 -0.25 2.51 1.93
N TRP A 55 -0.93 3.53 2.45
CA TRP A 55 -2.35 3.73 2.18
C TRP A 55 -2.51 4.65 0.98
N GLY A 56 -3.38 4.26 0.06
CA GLY A 56 -3.67 5.05 -1.13
C GLY A 56 -4.96 4.61 -1.79
N ARG A 57 -5.27 5.22 -2.92
CA ARG A 57 -6.42 4.86 -3.76
C ARG A 57 -5.96 4.16 -5.03
N ALA A 58 -6.66 3.08 -5.38
CA ALA A 58 -6.61 2.52 -6.72
C ALA A 58 -7.17 3.51 -7.75
N ASP A 59 -7.05 3.16 -9.04
CA ASP A 59 -7.52 4.02 -10.14
C ASP A 59 -9.03 4.24 -10.11
N ASP A 60 -9.78 3.28 -9.58
CA ASP A 60 -11.23 3.34 -9.34
C ASP A 60 -11.61 4.10 -8.05
N ALA A 61 -10.64 4.74 -7.39
CA ALA A 61 -10.72 5.40 -6.10
C ALA A 61 -10.90 4.48 -4.88
N THR A 62 -10.84 3.14 -5.04
CA THR A 62 -10.96 2.19 -3.93
C THR A 62 -9.76 2.33 -2.98
N PRO A 63 -9.98 2.54 -1.66
CA PRO A 63 -8.88 2.64 -0.70
C PRO A 63 -8.22 1.28 -0.42
N LEU A 64 -6.90 1.22 -0.50
CA LEU A 64 -6.13 0.03 -0.19
C LEU A 64 -4.87 0.31 0.62
N ALA A 65 -4.45 -0.69 1.40
CA ALA A 65 -3.19 -0.76 2.10
C ALA A 65 -2.23 -1.72 1.37
N VAL A 66 -1.05 -1.23 1.00
CA VAL A 66 0.06 -2.05 0.50
C VAL A 66 1.08 -2.23 1.62
N TYR A 67 1.42 -3.48 1.90
CA TYR A 67 2.42 -3.85 2.90
C TYR A 67 3.72 -4.20 2.18
N ALA A 68 4.76 -3.46 2.54
CA ALA A 68 6.06 -3.59 1.95
C ALA A 68 7.15 -3.53 3.01
N ARG A 69 8.32 -4.06 2.67
CA ARG A 69 9.54 -3.84 3.43
C ARG A 69 10.57 -3.21 2.53
N ARG A 70 11.45 -2.41 3.13
CA ARG A 70 12.61 -1.88 2.44
C ARG A 70 13.71 -2.94 2.41
N VAL A 71 14.23 -3.24 1.23
CA VAL A 71 15.41 -4.09 1.02
C VAL A 71 16.43 -3.25 0.25
N ASP A 72 17.47 -2.81 0.95
CA ASP A 72 18.47 -1.84 0.44
C ASP A 72 17.85 -0.54 -0.12
N ARG A 73 17.80 -0.42 -1.45
CA ARG A 73 17.24 0.72 -2.18
C ARG A 73 15.86 0.43 -2.77
N ASP A 74 15.41 -0.82 -2.68
CA ASP A 74 14.18 -1.29 -3.29
C ASP A 74 13.09 -1.53 -2.23
N LEU A 75 11.87 -1.62 -2.73
CA LEU A 75 10.66 -1.88 -1.98
C LEU A 75 10.16 -3.27 -2.38
N GLU A 76 10.12 -4.18 -1.42
CA GLU A 76 9.54 -5.51 -1.62
C GLU A 76 8.11 -5.48 -1.06
N VAL A 77 7.14 -5.50 -1.97
CA VAL A 77 5.72 -5.67 -1.62
C VAL A 77 5.48 -7.15 -1.34
N TYR A 78 4.82 -7.46 -0.23
CA TYR A 78 4.51 -8.85 0.13
C TYR A 78 3.03 -9.08 0.49
N ASN A 79 2.24 -8.03 0.66
CA ASN A 79 0.79 -8.16 0.85
C ASN A 79 0.05 -6.87 0.47
N ALA A 80 -1.24 -6.96 0.21
CA ALA A 80 -2.14 -5.82 0.13
C ALA A 80 -3.53 -6.19 0.63
N ALA A 81 -4.31 -5.22 1.06
CA ALA A 81 -5.70 -5.40 1.47
C ALA A 81 -6.49 -4.12 1.20
N TYR A 82 -7.79 -4.23 0.95
CA TYR A 82 -8.66 -3.06 1.02
C TYR A 82 -8.71 -2.53 2.45
N LEU A 83 -8.88 -1.21 2.60
CA LEU A 83 -9.04 -0.62 3.93
C LEU A 83 -10.40 -0.98 4.53
N GLU A 84 -10.41 -1.25 5.83
CA GLU A 84 -11.63 -1.45 6.61
C GLU A 84 -12.34 -0.10 6.89
N PRO A 85 -13.65 -0.08 7.22
CA PRO A 85 -14.41 1.16 7.37
C PRO A 85 -13.82 2.19 8.34
N ASP A 86 -13.21 1.76 9.43
CA ASP A 86 -12.54 2.62 10.40
C ASP A 86 -11.23 3.20 9.84
N GLN A 87 -10.48 2.40 9.09
CA GLN A 87 -9.26 2.80 8.39
C GLN A 87 -9.58 3.80 7.26
N ILE A 88 -10.67 3.58 6.51
CA ILE A 88 -11.15 4.51 5.48
C ILE A 88 -11.44 5.87 6.11
N ALA A 89 -12.18 5.90 7.22
CA ALA A 89 -12.51 7.16 7.89
C ALA A 89 -11.26 7.90 8.44
N GLU A 90 -10.22 7.17 8.83
CA GLU A 90 -8.94 7.76 9.21
C GLU A 90 -8.17 8.28 7.98
N PHE A 91 -8.17 7.51 6.89
CA PHE A 91 -7.51 7.86 5.63
C PHE A 91 -8.12 9.11 5.00
N GLU A 92 -9.45 9.21 4.94
CA GLU A 92 -10.16 10.36 4.38
C GLU A 92 -9.88 11.66 5.15
N LYS A 93 -9.69 11.59 6.48
CA LYS A 93 -9.27 12.76 7.28
C LYS A 93 -7.87 13.22 6.89
N TRP A 94 -6.96 12.29 6.65
CA TRP A 94 -5.62 12.61 6.18
C TRP A 94 -5.65 13.22 4.77
N GLU A 95 -6.48 12.66 3.86
CA GLU A 95 -6.66 13.21 2.51
C GLU A 95 -7.19 14.66 2.57
N ALA A 96 -8.19 14.93 3.40
CA ALA A 96 -8.74 16.27 3.57
C ALA A 96 -7.71 17.30 4.06
N ILE A 97 -6.82 16.91 4.98
CA ILE A 97 -5.75 17.81 5.46
C ILE A 97 -4.76 18.13 4.34
N ARG A 98 -4.52 17.18 3.44
CA ARG A 98 -3.54 17.32 2.37
C ARG A 98 -4.05 18.13 1.17
N ASP A 99 -5.33 18.04 0.86
CA ASP A 99 -5.94 18.80 -0.24
C ASP A 99 -6.07 20.31 0.08
N ASP A 100 -5.92 20.70 1.35
CA ASP A 100 -5.93 22.09 1.80
C ASP A 100 -4.56 22.82 1.66
N ASP A 101 -3.48 22.13 1.26
CA ASP A 101 -2.11 22.64 1.07
C ASP A 101 -1.72 22.85 -0.41
#